data_AF-A0A7Y1TDW0-F1
#
_entry.id   AF-A0A7Y1TDW0-F1
#
_cell.length_a   1.000
_cell.length_b   1.000
_cell.length_c   1.000
_cell.angle_alpha   90.00
_cell.angle_beta   90.00
_cell.angle_gamma   90.00
#
_symmetry.space_group_name_H-M   'P 1'
#
loop_
_entity.id
_entity.type
_entity.pdbx_description
1 polymer ?
#
loop_
_entity_poly.entity_id
_entity_poly.type
_entity_poly.pdbx_seq_one_letter_code
_entity_poly.pdbx_strand_id
1 'polypeptide(L)'
;MGVMQPAGVFAQGEHARRAAAELRLVLGDAQKLANRRGLSKLHATGLQSRIAGSLSGLVLLLRLADQETGRETAATQGAIQYMRLLLQSASWAGMVSVSQDLSRSYPLNVPMVSAGPKRAKAIHDELCAACHDEPDLEVERPAYDLFKQAKSQSETEFLARLIIGVRGDRVTGYSNPLTAPELKALLDYYRTTIP
;
A
#
# COMPACT_ATOMS: atom_id res chain seq x y z
N MET A 1 -6.80 -31.49 22.45
CA MET A 1 -5.80 -30.48 22.86
C MET A 1 -5.41 -29.70 21.61
N GLY A 2 -5.98 -28.52 21.42
CA GLY A 2 -5.68 -27.67 20.26
C GLY A 2 -4.40 -26.89 20.54
N VAL A 3 -3.41 -27.02 19.66
CA VAL A 3 -2.15 -26.26 19.75
C VAL A 3 -2.48 -24.81 19.38
N MET A 4 -2.51 -23.94 20.38
CA MET A 4 -2.56 -22.50 20.19
C MET A 4 -1.23 -22.07 19.54
N GLN A 5 -1.26 -21.70 18.26
CA GLN A 5 -0.08 -21.16 17.61
C GLN A 5 0.28 -19.80 18.25
N PRO A 6 1.57 -19.54 18.56
CA PRO A 6 1.98 -18.31 19.21
C PRO A 6 1.82 -17.13 18.25
N ALA A 7 0.99 -16.16 18.63
CA ALA A 7 0.73 -14.91 17.90
C ALA A 7 1.99 -14.04 17.65
N GLY A 8 3.13 -14.37 18.27
CA GLY A 8 4.36 -13.57 18.22
C GLY A 8 5.20 -13.70 16.95
N VAL A 9 5.04 -14.76 16.14
CA VAL A 9 5.90 -15.00 14.96
C VAL A 9 5.42 -14.22 13.73
N PHE A 10 4.12 -13.95 13.62
CA PHE A 10 3.54 -13.13 12.55
C PHE A 10 3.66 -11.62 12.79
N ALA A 11 3.97 -11.20 14.03
CA ALA A 11 4.03 -9.79 14.41
C ALA A 11 5.35 -9.12 14.02
N GLN A 12 6.48 -9.84 14.09
CA GLN A 12 7.79 -9.25 13.80
C GLN A 12 7.90 -8.84 12.32
N GLY A 13 8.02 -7.54 12.07
CA GLY A 13 8.21 -6.97 10.74
C GLY A 13 6.92 -6.68 9.98
N GLU A 14 5.74 -7.01 10.52
CA GLU A 14 4.47 -6.64 9.90
C GLU A 14 4.26 -5.12 9.96
N HIS A 15 4.65 -4.48 11.07
CA HIS A 15 4.60 -3.02 11.19
C HIS A 15 5.54 -2.36 10.18
N ALA A 16 6.77 -2.87 10.04
CA ALA A 16 7.72 -2.40 9.03
C ALA A 16 7.18 -2.56 7.60
N ARG A 17 6.61 -3.73 7.27
CA ARG A 17 6.02 -4.00 5.95
C ARG A 17 4.87 -3.04 5.65
N ARG A 18 3.97 -2.84 6.61
CA ARG A 18 2.81 -1.96 6.45
C ARG A 18 3.21 -0.48 6.37
N ALA A 19 4.19 -0.05 7.18
CA ALA A 19 4.73 1.31 7.12
C ALA A 19 5.36 1.60 5.74
N ALA A 20 6.18 0.67 5.23
CA ALA A 20 6.78 0.77 3.91
C ALA A 20 5.72 0.82 2.78
N ALA A 21 4.66 0.03 2.90
CA ALA A 21 3.55 0.04 1.95
C ALA A 21 2.76 1.36 1.98
N GLU A 22 2.43 1.90 3.16
CA GLU A 22 1.77 3.21 3.29
C GLU A 22 2.63 4.34 2.69
N LEU A 23 3.95 4.35 2.97
CA LEU A 23 4.88 5.33 2.38
C LEU A 23 4.91 5.26 0.86
N ARG A 24 4.99 4.05 0.30
CA ARG A 24 5.00 3.85 -1.15
C ARG A 24 3.67 4.25 -1.79
N LEU A 25 2.55 4.00 -1.11
CA LEU A 25 1.23 4.43 -1.55
C LEU A 25 1.12 5.96 -1.57
N VAL A 26 1.53 6.64 -0.49
CA VAL A 26 1.55 8.11 -0.41
C VAL A 26 2.43 8.70 -1.52
N LEU A 27 3.60 8.12 -1.76
CA LEU A 27 4.48 8.53 -2.84
C LEU A 27 3.81 8.41 -4.22
N GLY A 28 3.23 7.26 -4.56
CA GLY A 28 2.55 7.06 -5.84
C GLY A 28 1.37 8.02 -6.05
N ASP A 29 0.62 8.30 -4.99
CA ASP A 29 -0.51 9.24 -5.05
C ASP A 29 -0.06 10.70 -5.18
N ALA A 30 0.99 11.09 -4.45
CA ALA A 30 1.59 12.41 -4.58
C ALA A 30 2.17 12.62 -5.99
N GLN A 31 2.77 11.59 -6.59
CA GLN A 31 3.25 11.64 -7.98
C GLN A 31 2.10 11.87 -8.98
N LYS A 32 0.97 11.17 -8.81
CA LYS A 32 -0.23 11.39 -9.62
C LYS A 32 -0.78 12.81 -9.45
N LEU A 33 -0.85 13.30 -8.21
CA LEU A 33 -1.30 14.66 -7.88
C LEU A 33 -0.35 15.76 -8.39
N ALA A 34 0.95 15.49 -8.46
CA ALA A 34 1.94 16.40 -9.02
C ALA A 34 1.88 16.46 -10.56
N ASN A 35 1.63 15.33 -11.23
CA ASN A 35 1.59 15.26 -12.69
C ASN A 35 0.25 15.74 -13.29
N ARG A 36 -0.87 15.65 -12.56
CA ARG A 36 -2.27 16.11 -12.87
C ARG A 36 -2.87 15.80 -14.26
N ARG A 37 -2.10 15.38 -15.25
CA ARG A 37 -2.55 15.19 -16.63
C ARG A 37 -3.59 14.07 -16.67
N GLY A 38 -4.79 14.41 -17.12
CA GLY A 38 -5.92 13.47 -17.21
C GLY A 38 -6.56 13.10 -15.87
N LEU A 39 -6.19 13.76 -14.76
CA LEU A 39 -6.77 13.49 -13.44
C LEU A 39 -7.99 14.40 -13.21
N SER A 40 -9.17 13.79 -13.01
CA SER A 40 -10.39 14.54 -12.68
C SER A 40 -10.27 15.20 -11.29
N LYS A 41 -11.06 16.26 -11.06
CA LYS A 41 -11.14 16.88 -9.71
C LYS A 41 -11.61 15.88 -8.66
N LEU A 42 -12.57 15.03 -9.02
CA LEU A 42 -13.14 14.01 -8.14
C LEU A 42 -12.07 13.00 -7.71
N HIS A 43 -11.30 12.46 -8.66
CA HIS A 43 -10.20 11.54 -8.35
C HIS A 43 -9.07 12.22 -7.58
N ALA A 44 -8.77 13.49 -7.88
CA ALA A 44 -7.78 14.25 -7.13
C ALA A 44 -8.19 14.39 -5.65
N THR A 45 -9.46 14.65 -5.36
CA THR A 45 -10.00 14.63 -3.98
C THR A 45 -9.81 13.27 -3.33
N GLY A 46 -10.08 12.18 -4.05
CA GLY A 46 -9.88 10.81 -3.55
C GLY A 46 -8.44 10.49 -3.17
N LEU A 47 -7.49 10.92 -4.00
CA LEU A 47 -6.06 10.77 -3.70
C LEU A 47 -5.65 11.56 -2.46
N GLN A 48 -6.11 12.82 -2.34
CA GLN A 48 -5.82 13.66 -1.18
C GLN A 48 -6.37 13.06 0.11
N SER A 49 -7.63 12.61 0.09
CA SER A 49 -8.27 11.96 1.23
C SER A 49 -7.58 10.65 1.61
N ARG A 50 -7.08 9.88 0.63
CA ARG A 50 -6.30 8.67 0.91
C ARG A 50 -4.96 8.99 1.56
N ILE A 51 -4.22 9.98 1.05
CA ILE A 51 -2.98 10.46 1.69
C ILE A 51 -3.26 10.92 3.14
N ALA A 52 -4.32 11.69 3.37
CA ALA A 52 -4.72 12.12 4.71
C ALA A 52 -4.98 10.94 5.66
N GLY A 53 -5.71 9.92 5.17
CA GLY A 53 -5.97 8.68 5.91
C GLY A 53 -4.68 7.94 6.27
N SER A 54 -3.78 7.75 5.30
CA SER A 54 -2.48 7.11 5.52
C SER A 54 -1.66 7.84 6.59
N LEU A 55 -1.55 9.17 6.50
CA LEU A 55 -0.78 9.99 7.47
C LEU A 55 -1.35 9.97 8.90
N SER A 56 -2.59 9.53 9.10
CA SER A 56 -3.21 9.48 10.43
C SER A 56 -2.60 8.37 11.30
N GLY A 57 -2.35 7.19 10.72
CA GLY A 57 -1.75 6.04 11.42
C GLY A 57 -0.25 5.88 11.22
N LEU A 58 0.32 6.51 10.18
CA LEU A 58 1.69 6.26 9.74
C LEU A 58 2.77 6.55 10.80
N VAL A 59 2.58 7.57 11.65
CA VAL A 59 3.53 7.89 12.74
C VAL A 59 3.67 6.74 13.74
N LEU A 60 2.57 6.06 14.06
CA LEU A 60 2.58 4.93 14.98
C LEU A 60 3.21 3.70 14.31
N LEU A 61 2.85 3.43 13.05
CA LEU A 61 3.43 2.32 12.29
C LEU A 61 4.95 2.46 12.16
N LEU A 62 5.45 3.65 11.86
CA LEU A 62 6.88 3.89 11.73
C LEU A 62 7.60 3.77 13.07
N ARG A 63 7.02 4.26 14.17
CA ARG A 63 7.56 4.05 15.51
C ARG A 63 7.67 2.57 15.85
N LEU A 64 6.63 1.78 15.57
CA LEU A 64 6.66 0.34 15.81
C LEU A 64 7.71 -0.36 14.94
N ALA A 65 7.80 0.01 13.66
CA ALA A 65 8.84 -0.49 12.77
C ALA A 65 10.26 -0.14 13.26
N ASP A 66 10.47 1.05 13.81
CA ASP A 66 11.75 1.47 14.39
C ASP A 66 12.10 0.63 15.62
N GLN A 67 11.13 0.37 16.50
CA GLN A 67 11.31 -0.49 17.67
C GLN A 67 11.65 -1.93 17.29
N GLU A 68 11.00 -2.48 16.26
CA GLU A 68 11.30 -3.82 15.74
C GLU A 68 12.70 -3.93 15.12
N THR A 69 13.21 -2.82 14.56
CA THR A 69 14.47 -2.80 13.81
C THR A 69 15.64 -2.13 14.53
N GLY A 70 15.43 -1.66 15.77
CA GLY A 70 16.44 -0.97 16.57
C GLY A 70 16.83 0.41 16.04
N ARG A 71 15.95 1.08 15.27
CA ARG A 71 16.18 2.43 14.71
C ARG A 71 15.71 3.54 15.64
N GLU A 72 16.27 4.73 15.48
CA GLU A 72 15.88 5.93 16.23
C GLU A 72 14.52 6.49 15.76
N THR A 73 13.54 6.56 16.66
CA THR A 73 12.16 6.99 16.35
C THR A 73 11.98 8.49 16.09
N ALA A 74 12.85 9.35 16.66
CA ALA A 74 12.62 10.80 16.70
C ALA A 74 12.64 11.47 15.32
N ALA A 75 13.53 11.02 14.43
CA ALA A 75 13.67 11.56 13.07
C ALA A 75 12.37 11.38 12.25
N THR A 76 11.68 10.26 12.47
CA THR A 76 10.51 9.87 11.69
C THR A 76 9.27 10.69 12.06
N GLN A 77 9.15 11.10 13.32
CA GLN A 77 8.05 11.95 13.77
C GLN A 77 8.08 13.34 13.10
N GLY A 78 9.26 13.96 12.99
CA GLY A 78 9.42 15.26 12.33
C GLY A 78 9.03 15.21 10.85
N ALA A 79 9.42 14.15 10.15
CA ALA A 79 9.07 13.97 8.74
C ALA A 79 7.55 13.85 8.53
N ILE A 80 6.83 13.08 9.37
CA ILE A 80 5.37 12.96 9.26
C ILE A 80 4.65 14.27 9.56
N GLN A 81 5.12 15.06 10.53
CA GLN A 81 4.58 16.39 10.77
C GLN A 81 4.75 17.30 9.55
N TYR A 82 5.93 17.27 8.93
CA TYR A 82 6.18 18.03 7.71
C TYR A 82 5.30 17.58 6.54
N MET A 83 5.07 16.27 6.35
CA MET A 83 4.13 15.76 5.35
C MET A 83 2.70 16.27 5.57
N ARG A 84 2.24 16.42 6.82
CA ARG A 84 0.92 17.00 7.11
C ARG A 84 0.83 18.47 6.69
N LEU A 85 1.89 19.25 6.87
CA LEU A 85 1.96 20.64 6.39
C LEU A 85 1.97 20.70 4.85
N LEU A 86 2.69 19.78 4.19
CA LEU A 86 2.69 19.67 2.73
C LEU A 86 1.32 19.29 2.17
N LEU A 87 0.57 18.43 2.87
CA LEU A 87 -0.81 18.10 2.53
C LEU A 87 -1.73 19.34 2.64
N GLN A 88 -1.65 20.10 3.73
CA GLN A 88 -2.45 21.31 3.94
C GLN A 88 -2.17 22.40 2.89
N SER A 89 -0.90 22.54 2.49
CA SER A 89 -0.47 23.48 1.46
C SER A 89 -0.59 22.94 0.03
N ALA A 90 -1.10 21.72 -0.15
CA ALA A 90 -1.18 21.02 -1.44
C ALA A 90 0.17 20.98 -2.21
N SER A 91 1.29 20.95 -1.48
CA SER A 91 2.64 20.91 -2.04
C SER A 91 3.03 19.48 -2.41
N TRP A 92 2.54 19.02 -3.57
CA TRP A 92 2.74 17.64 -4.03
C TRP A 92 4.19 17.33 -4.37
N ALA A 93 4.95 18.28 -4.93
CA ALA A 93 6.38 18.09 -5.20
C ALA A 93 7.18 17.86 -3.90
N GLY A 94 6.89 18.65 -2.85
CA GLY A 94 7.49 18.45 -1.53
C GLY A 94 7.07 17.10 -0.93
N MET A 95 5.79 16.73 -1.05
CA MET A 95 5.30 15.43 -0.60
C MET A 95 6.01 14.27 -1.29
N VAL A 96 6.25 14.36 -2.60
CA VAL A 96 7.02 13.37 -3.37
C VAL A 96 8.44 13.25 -2.83
N SER A 97 9.15 14.37 -2.63
CA SER A 97 10.52 14.35 -2.12
C SER A 97 10.62 13.65 -0.76
N VAL A 98 9.82 14.08 0.23
CA VAL A 98 9.87 13.52 1.59
C VAL A 98 9.45 12.05 1.59
N SER A 99 8.42 11.68 0.81
CA SER A 99 7.99 10.27 0.72
C SER A 99 9.05 9.40 0.06
N GLN A 100 9.83 9.92 -0.90
CA GLN A 100 10.96 9.20 -1.50
C GLN A 100 12.08 8.97 -0.48
N ASP A 101 12.45 9.99 0.29
CA ASP A 101 13.45 9.86 1.36
C ASP A 101 13.04 8.80 2.38
N LEU A 102 11.81 8.88 2.88
CA LEU A 102 11.28 7.90 3.82
C LEU A 102 11.18 6.50 3.19
N SER A 103 10.77 6.37 1.92
CA SER A 103 10.71 5.07 1.25
C SER A 103 12.09 4.43 1.06
N ARG A 104 13.17 5.22 1.02
CA ARG A 104 14.55 4.69 1.04
C ARG A 104 14.93 4.15 2.42
N SER A 105 14.52 4.84 3.47
CA SER A 105 14.75 4.42 4.87
C SER A 105 13.89 3.22 5.26
N TYR A 106 12.68 3.09 4.70
CA TYR A 106 11.74 1.99 4.95
C TYR A 106 11.40 1.28 3.64
N PRO A 107 12.35 0.49 3.09
CA PRO A 107 12.14 -0.15 1.79
C PRO A 107 11.03 -1.20 1.87
N LEU A 108 10.12 -1.17 0.89
CA LEU A 108 9.14 -2.23 0.70
C LEU A 108 9.77 -3.37 -0.11
N ASN A 109 10.02 -4.49 0.55
CA ASN A 109 10.59 -5.67 -0.08
C ASN A 109 9.51 -6.46 -0.83
N VAL A 110 9.79 -6.80 -2.09
CA VAL A 110 8.93 -7.70 -2.86
C VAL A 110 9.21 -9.14 -2.45
N PRO A 111 8.18 -9.96 -2.13
CA PRO A 111 8.42 -11.35 -1.77
C PRO A 111 9.03 -12.14 -2.94
N MET A 112 9.98 -13.03 -2.65
CA MET A 112 10.68 -13.80 -3.68
C MET A 112 9.90 -15.06 -4.11
N VAL A 113 9.20 -15.69 -3.17
CA VAL A 113 8.48 -16.94 -3.41
C VAL A 113 7.06 -16.63 -3.87
N SER A 114 6.59 -17.33 -4.90
CA SER A 114 5.24 -17.20 -5.45
C SER A 114 4.40 -18.44 -5.13
N ALA A 115 3.14 -18.23 -4.76
CA ALA A 115 2.14 -19.31 -4.66
C ALA A 115 1.67 -19.83 -6.04
N GLY A 116 2.13 -19.21 -7.14
CA GLY A 116 1.87 -19.63 -8.51
C GLY A 116 0.57 -19.10 -9.11
N PRO A 117 0.43 -19.17 -10.45
CA PRO A 117 -0.62 -18.49 -11.20
C PRO A 117 -2.03 -19.03 -10.92
N LYS A 118 -2.18 -20.33 -10.62
CA LYS A 118 -3.48 -20.92 -10.27
C LYS A 118 -4.05 -20.30 -9.00
N ARG A 119 -3.22 -20.12 -7.96
CA ARG A 119 -3.65 -19.49 -6.70
C ARG A 119 -3.94 -18.01 -6.91
N ALA A 120 -3.12 -17.31 -7.68
CA ALA A 120 -3.36 -15.91 -8.01
C ALA A 120 -4.71 -15.69 -8.71
N LYS A 121 -5.03 -16.51 -9.73
CA LYS A 121 -6.32 -16.44 -10.41
C LYS A 121 -7.48 -16.70 -9.45
N ALA A 122 -7.38 -17.74 -8.62
CA ALA A 122 -8.43 -18.04 -7.64
C ALA A 122 -8.67 -16.84 -6.69
N ILE A 123 -7.61 -16.21 -6.18
CA ILE A 123 -7.74 -15.02 -5.33
C ILE A 123 -8.36 -13.84 -6.10
N HIS A 124 -7.96 -13.64 -7.36
CA HIS A 124 -8.56 -12.59 -8.20
C HIS A 124 -10.07 -12.81 -8.35
N ASP A 125 -10.48 -14.01 -8.74
CA ASP A 125 -11.89 -14.38 -8.93
C ASP A 125 -12.70 -14.23 -7.61
N GLU A 126 -12.12 -14.65 -6.48
CA GLU A 126 -12.77 -14.67 -5.16
C GLU A 126 -12.85 -13.29 -4.49
N LEU A 127 -11.80 -12.46 -4.61
CA LEU A 127 -11.63 -11.26 -3.77
C LEU A 127 -11.51 -9.94 -4.56
N CYS A 128 -11.18 -9.97 -5.84
CA CYS A 128 -10.80 -8.77 -6.60
C CYS A 128 -11.75 -8.44 -7.75
N ALA A 129 -12.15 -9.44 -8.54
CA ALA A 129 -12.86 -9.30 -9.81
C ALA A 129 -14.11 -8.44 -9.70
N ALA A 130 -14.92 -8.67 -8.65
CA ALA A 130 -16.20 -7.99 -8.44
C ALA A 130 -16.11 -6.45 -8.43
N CYS A 131 -14.97 -5.88 -8.02
CA CYS A 131 -14.77 -4.43 -8.01
C CYS A 131 -13.88 -3.95 -9.16
N HIS A 132 -12.99 -4.80 -9.68
CA HIS A 132 -11.88 -4.37 -10.53
C HIS A 132 -12.02 -4.70 -12.01
N ASP A 133 -12.89 -5.64 -12.40
CA ASP A 133 -13.03 -6.04 -13.81
C ASP A 133 -13.91 -5.04 -14.60
N GLU A 134 -14.96 -4.53 -13.95
CA GLU A 134 -15.87 -3.51 -14.48
C GLU A 134 -15.96 -2.32 -13.51
N PRO A 135 -14.90 -1.52 -13.37
CA PRO A 135 -14.86 -0.49 -12.34
C PRO A 135 -15.74 0.70 -12.70
N ASP A 136 -16.52 1.17 -11.72
CA ASP A 136 -17.16 2.49 -11.80
C ASP A 136 -16.07 3.58 -11.69
N LEU A 137 -15.91 4.38 -12.75
CA LEU A 137 -14.92 5.46 -12.82
C LEU A 137 -15.47 6.81 -12.37
N GLU A 138 -16.77 6.92 -12.12
CA GLU A 138 -17.47 8.16 -11.77
C GLU A 138 -17.53 8.39 -10.24
N VAL A 139 -16.80 7.59 -9.47
CA VAL A 139 -16.67 7.72 -8.01
C VAL A 139 -15.33 8.35 -7.60
N GLU A 140 -15.27 8.85 -6.36
CA GLU A 140 -14.07 9.50 -5.79
C GLU A 140 -12.82 8.61 -5.84
N ARG A 141 -12.97 7.32 -5.53
CA ARG A 141 -11.88 6.34 -5.44
C ARG A 141 -12.25 5.09 -6.22
N PRO A 142 -12.14 5.13 -7.55
CA PRO A 142 -12.52 4.00 -8.38
C PRO A 142 -11.57 2.84 -8.14
N ALA A 143 -12.11 1.63 -8.15
CA ALA A 143 -11.35 0.39 -8.05
C ALA A 143 -10.74 0.06 -9.42
N TYR A 144 -9.83 0.89 -9.94
CA TYR A 144 -9.33 0.71 -11.32
C TYR A 144 -8.82 -0.70 -11.58
N ASP A 145 -9.00 -1.16 -12.82
CA ASP A 145 -8.46 -2.39 -13.39
C ASP A 145 -7.03 -2.72 -12.90
N LEU A 146 -6.90 -3.87 -12.23
CA LEU A 146 -5.65 -4.31 -11.60
C LEU A 146 -4.59 -4.69 -12.62
N PHE A 147 -4.95 -5.24 -13.78
CA PHE A 147 -4.00 -5.57 -14.85
C PHE A 147 -3.39 -4.28 -15.45
N LYS A 148 -4.20 -3.24 -15.66
CA LYS A 148 -3.74 -1.93 -16.12
C LYS A 148 -2.88 -1.22 -15.06
N GLN A 149 -3.30 -1.25 -13.79
CA GLN A 149 -2.50 -0.69 -12.70
C GLN A 149 -1.14 -1.39 -12.60
N ALA A 150 -1.12 -2.72 -12.61
CA ALA A 150 0.11 -3.51 -12.50
C ALA A 150 1.12 -3.20 -13.60
N LYS A 151 0.67 -2.91 -14.83
CA LYS A 151 1.54 -2.60 -15.98
C LYS A 151 2.02 -1.14 -16.01
N SER A 152 1.23 -0.21 -15.48
CA SER A 152 1.55 1.22 -15.50
C SER A 152 2.35 1.69 -14.28
N GLN A 153 2.35 0.90 -13.20
CA GLN A 153 3.02 1.23 -11.95
C GLN A 153 4.33 0.45 -11.78
N SER A 154 5.20 0.97 -10.91
CA SER A 154 6.34 0.16 -10.46
C SER A 154 5.83 -1.03 -9.65
N GLU A 155 6.64 -2.09 -9.63
CA GLU A 155 6.33 -3.32 -8.89
C GLU A 155 6.01 -3.04 -7.40
N THR A 156 6.84 -2.23 -6.75
CA THR A 156 6.65 -1.83 -5.35
C THR A 156 5.42 -0.96 -5.12
N GLU A 157 5.04 -0.08 -6.05
CA GLU A 157 3.81 0.71 -5.90
C GLU A 157 2.58 -0.20 -5.98
N PHE A 158 2.54 -1.10 -6.96
CA PHE A 158 1.41 -2.01 -7.10
C PHE A 158 1.32 -2.98 -5.91
N LEU A 159 2.46 -3.51 -5.44
CA LEU A 159 2.51 -4.33 -4.24
C LEU A 159 2.00 -3.57 -3.00
N ALA A 160 2.39 -2.30 -2.82
CA ALA A 160 1.90 -1.48 -1.73
C ALA A 160 0.37 -1.34 -1.75
N ARG A 161 -0.22 -1.18 -2.95
CA ARG A 161 -1.68 -1.12 -3.13
C ARG A 161 -2.35 -2.45 -2.80
N LEU A 162 -1.74 -3.60 -3.10
CA LEU A 162 -2.25 -4.91 -2.68
C LEU A 162 -2.21 -5.07 -1.15
N ILE A 163 -1.11 -4.63 -0.52
CA ILE A 163 -0.92 -4.71 0.93
C ILE A 163 -1.93 -3.84 1.68
N ILE A 164 -2.18 -2.62 1.23
CA ILE A 164 -3.06 -1.65 1.91
C ILE A 164 -4.54 -1.78 1.48
N GLY A 165 -4.78 -2.19 0.24
CA GLY A 165 -6.11 -2.22 -0.38
C GLY A 165 -6.98 -3.39 0.06
N VAL A 166 -6.38 -4.52 0.44
CA VAL A 166 -7.11 -5.68 0.98
C VAL A 166 -6.99 -5.68 2.49
N ARG A 167 -8.12 -5.47 3.18
CA ARG A 167 -8.20 -5.55 4.64
C ARG A 167 -8.96 -6.81 5.02
N GLY A 168 -8.47 -7.49 6.05
CA GLY A 168 -9.20 -8.57 6.69
C GLY A 168 -10.42 -8.06 7.45
N ASP A 169 -11.11 -8.99 8.09
CA ASP A 169 -12.29 -8.75 8.89
C ASP A 169 -11.97 -8.42 10.36
N ARG A 170 -13.02 -8.32 11.18
CA ARG A 170 -12.92 -8.11 12.63
C ARG A 170 -12.22 -9.28 13.35
N VAL A 171 -12.24 -10.49 12.78
CA VAL A 171 -11.65 -11.70 13.38
C VAL A 171 -10.13 -11.71 13.18
N THR A 172 -9.66 -11.19 12.04
CA THR A 172 -8.24 -11.07 11.67
C THR A 172 -7.61 -9.71 12.06
N GLY A 173 -8.33 -8.91 12.85
CA GLY A 173 -7.86 -7.60 13.31
C GLY A 173 -7.63 -6.60 12.17
N TYR A 174 -8.34 -6.74 11.04
CA TYR A 174 -8.13 -5.95 9.81
C TYR A 174 -6.74 -6.08 9.18
N SER A 175 -5.99 -7.14 9.52
CA SER A 175 -4.72 -7.45 8.86
C SER A 175 -4.96 -7.86 7.41
N ASN A 176 -3.98 -7.65 6.52
CA ASN A 176 -4.12 -8.14 5.15
C ASN A 176 -4.21 -9.68 5.19
N PRO A 177 -5.27 -10.30 4.63
CA PRO A 177 -5.47 -11.75 4.71
C PRO A 177 -4.52 -12.53 3.78
N LEU A 178 -3.82 -11.85 2.88
CA LEU A 178 -2.92 -12.45 1.90
C LEU A 178 -1.54 -12.69 2.49
N THR A 179 -1.06 -13.92 2.31
CA THR A 179 0.31 -14.28 2.65
C THR A 179 1.33 -13.67 1.67
N ALA A 180 2.60 -13.62 2.05
CA ALA A 180 3.65 -13.10 1.17
C ALA A 180 3.75 -13.87 -0.18
N PRO A 181 3.66 -15.21 -0.23
CA PRO A 181 3.62 -15.93 -1.50
C PRO A 181 2.39 -15.64 -2.36
N GLU A 182 1.22 -15.37 -1.75
CA GLU A 182 0.01 -14.99 -2.47
C GLU A 182 0.10 -13.58 -3.04
N LEU A 183 0.65 -12.63 -2.28
CA LEU A 183 0.93 -11.28 -2.78
C LEU A 183 1.87 -11.31 -3.99
N LYS A 184 2.93 -12.13 -3.94
CA LYS A 184 3.83 -12.32 -5.09
C LYS A 184 3.12 -12.98 -6.27
N ALA A 185 2.27 -13.98 -6.01
CA ALA A 185 1.51 -14.64 -7.06
C ALA A 185 0.57 -13.65 -7.79
N LEU A 186 -0.15 -12.80 -7.05
CA LEU A 186 -0.99 -11.75 -7.63
C LEU A 186 -0.18 -10.72 -8.42
N LEU A 187 0.95 -10.28 -7.84
CA LEU A 187 1.86 -9.35 -8.51
C LEU A 187 2.33 -9.91 -9.87
N ASP A 188 2.76 -11.16 -9.91
CA ASP A 188 3.17 -11.83 -11.15
C ASP A 188 2.00 -11.98 -12.12
N TYR A 189 0.84 -12.43 -11.61
CA TYR A 189 -0.35 -12.67 -12.41
C TYR A 189 -0.81 -11.42 -13.16
N TYR A 190 -0.97 -10.28 -12.47
CA TYR A 190 -1.44 -9.05 -13.10
C TYR A 190 -0.42 -8.42 -14.06
N ARG A 191 0.87 -8.67 -13.86
CA ARG A 191 1.94 -8.11 -14.71
C ARG A 191 2.20 -8.94 -15.97
N THR A 192 2.07 -10.26 -15.87
CA THR A 192 2.40 -11.20 -16.96
C THR A 192 1.20 -11.60 -17.81
N THR A 193 -0.02 -11.55 -17.26
CA THR A 193 -1.24 -11.91 -17.98
C THR A 193 -1.70 -10.75 -18.86
N ILE A 194 -2.12 -11.07 -20.08
CA ILE A 194 -2.89 -10.16 -20.92
C ILE A 194 -4.36 -10.39 -20.57
N PRO A 195 -5.08 -9.39 -20.04
CA PRO A 195 -6.50 -9.52 -19.75
C PRO A 195 -7.31 -9.80 -21.02
#